data_AF-A0A1Y1N9J2-F1
#
_entry.id   AF-A0A1Y1N9J2-F1
#
_cell.length_a   1.000
_cell.length_b   1.000
_cell.length_c   1.000
_cell.angle_alpha   90.00
_cell.angle_beta   90.00
_cell.angle_gamma   90.00
#
_symmetry.space_group_name_H-M   'P 1'
#
loop_
_entity.id
_entity.type
_entity.pdbx_description
1 polymer ?
#
loop_
_entity_poly.entity_id
_entity_poly.type
_entity_poly.pdbx_seq_one_letter_code
_entity_poly.pdbx_strand_id
1 'polypeptide(L)'
;FKTAAASLPIISNLLATWLVCFLVFAIAMTQAFSLTRFGDEETSDINFRSVPKALILLFRMSLGEGWNQIMEDYAEIRPPLCVEESKFFDSDCGSKAWARFLFVAWNIIS
;
A
#
# COMPACT_ATOMS: atom_id res chain seq x y z
N PHE A 1 20.03 -29.25 5.74
CA PHE A 1 20.34 -28.41 6.92
C PHE A 1 21.58 -27.53 6.75
N LYS A 2 22.76 -28.06 6.37
CA LYS A 2 23.96 -27.23 6.17
C LYS A 2 23.81 -26.14 5.08
N THR A 3 23.09 -26.45 4.00
CA THR A 3 22.77 -25.49 2.92
C THR A 3 21.84 -24.37 3.39
N ALA A 4 20.77 -24.70 4.12
CA ALA A 4 19.84 -23.70 4.68
C ALA A 4 20.54 -22.76 5.67
N ALA A 5 21.38 -23.30 6.56
CA ALA A 5 22.12 -22.49 7.53
C ALA A 5 23.17 -21.57 6.89
N ALA A 6 23.84 -22.02 5.83
CA ALA A 6 24.82 -21.19 5.11
C ALA A 6 24.17 -20.00 4.39
N SER A 7 22.91 -20.12 3.97
CA SER A 7 22.18 -19.04 3.31
C SER A 7 21.54 -18.02 4.26
N LEU A 8 21.45 -18.31 5.56
CA LEU A 8 20.78 -17.45 6.55
C LEU A 8 21.31 -16.00 6.56
N PRO A 9 22.63 -15.72 6.53
CA PRO A 9 23.12 -14.34 6.57
C PRO A 9 22.70 -13.53 5.33
N ILE A 10 22.75 -14.16 4.15
CA ILE A 10 22.38 -13.53 2.89
C ILE A 10 20.87 -13.24 2.87
N ILE A 11 20.06 -14.25 3.24
CA ILE A 11 18.60 -14.09 3.36
C ILE A 11 18.26 -13.00 4.36
N SER A 12 18.95 -12.94 5.51
CA SER A 12 18.70 -11.91 6.52
C SER A 12 18.98 -10.50 6.02
N ASN A 13 20.04 -10.29 5.24
CA ASN A 13 20.36 -8.97 4.69
C ASN A 13 19.33 -8.53 3.64
N LEU A 14 18.88 -9.47 2.80
CA LEU A 14 17.81 -9.22 1.84
C LEU A 14 16.49 -8.89 2.55
N LEU A 15 16.12 -9.65 3.59
CA LEU A 15 14.92 -9.38 4.39
C LEU A 15 14.99 -8.03 5.11
N ALA A 16 16.16 -7.64 5.63
CA ALA A 16 16.34 -6.33 6.26
C ALA A 16 16.15 -5.19 5.26
N THR A 17 16.72 -5.32 4.05
CA THR A 17 16.55 -4.34 2.97
C THR A 17 15.08 -4.26 2.54
N TRP A 18 14.43 -5.42 2.37
CA TRP A 18 13.03 -5.52 2.01
C TRP A 18 12.11 -4.89 3.07
N LEU A 19 12.41 -5.08 4.36
CA LEU A 19 11.68 -4.46 5.47
C LEU A 19 11.77 -2.92 5.43
N VAL A 20 12.93 -2.36 5.06
CA VAL A 20 13.07 -0.91 4.87
C VAL A 20 12.18 -0.43 3.72
N CYS A 21 12.16 -1.13 2.59
CA CYS A 21 11.26 -0.82 1.47
C CYS A 21 9.79 -0.83 1.91
N PHE A 22 9.37 -1.86 2.66
CA PHE A 22 8.03 -1.95 3.24
C PHE A 22 7.66 -0.72 4.06
N LEU A 23 8.54 -0.28 4.97
CA LEU A 23 8.27 0.86 5.84
C LEU A 23 8.14 2.15 5.05
N VAL A 24 9.01 2.38 4.07
CA VAL A 24 8.96 3.57 3.21
C VAL A 24 7.64 3.61 2.42
N PHE A 25 7.27 2.49 1.80
CA PHE A 25 6.03 2.39 1.04
C PHE A 25 4.79 2.48 1.94
N ALA A 26 4.80 1.88 3.13
CA ALA A 26 3.69 1.97 4.07
C ALA A 26 3.43 3.43 4.48
N ILE A 27 4.49 4.18 4.78
CA ILE A 27 4.41 5.60 5.12
C ILE A 27 3.93 6.43 3.91
N ALA A 28 4.40 6.13 2.70
CA ALA A 28 3.96 6.83 1.49
C ALA A 28 2.47 6.57 1.18
N MET A 29 2.03 5.30 1.25
CA MET A 29 0.64 4.91 1.03
C MET A 29 -0.30 5.53 2.07
N THR A 30 0.08 5.52 3.35
CA THR A 30 -0.70 6.18 4.41
C THR A 30 -0.78 7.69 4.20
N GLN A 31 0.30 8.36 3.79
CA GLN A 31 0.24 9.79 3.50
C GLN A 31 -0.64 10.12 2.30
N ALA A 32 -0.65 9.27 1.27
CA ALA A 32 -1.46 9.50 0.09
C ALA A 32 -2.95 9.17 0.31
N PHE A 33 -3.26 8.11 1.07
CA PHE A 33 -4.56 7.45 1.03
C PHE A 33 -5.20 7.18 2.40
N SER A 34 -4.61 7.66 3.51
CA SER A 34 -5.18 7.43 4.85
C SER A 34 -6.56 8.04 5.04
N LEU A 35 -6.95 9.07 4.29
CA LEU A 35 -8.26 9.71 4.39
C LEU A 35 -9.25 9.22 3.33
N THR A 36 -8.77 8.63 2.24
CA THR A 36 -9.59 8.18 1.12
C THR A 36 -10.72 7.26 1.59
N ARG A 37 -11.94 7.56 1.15
CA ARG A 37 -13.13 6.75 1.41
C ARG A 37 -12.93 5.32 0.93
N PHE A 38 -13.56 4.36 1.60
CA PHE A 38 -13.50 2.96 1.20
C PHE A 38 -14.35 2.74 -0.06
N GLY A 39 -13.78 2.00 -1.02
CA GLY A 39 -14.46 1.41 -2.15
C GLY A 39 -15.03 0.04 -1.78
N ASP A 40 -14.99 -0.88 -2.74
CA ASP A 40 -15.61 -2.19 -2.61
C ASP A 40 -14.68 -3.20 -1.93
N GLU A 41 -13.36 -3.06 -2.07
CA GLU A 41 -12.37 -4.02 -1.57
C GLU A 41 -11.80 -3.66 -0.18
N GLU A 42 -11.92 -2.40 0.25
CA GLU A 42 -11.41 -1.96 1.57
C GLU A 42 -12.36 -2.30 2.71
N THR A 43 -11.76 -2.66 3.85
CA THR A 43 -12.48 -2.94 5.10
C THR A 43 -11.81 -2.20 6.27
N SER A 44 -12.30 -2.39 7.49
CA SER A 44 -11.64 -1.86 8.69
C SER A 44 -10.20 -2.31 8.84
N ASP A 45 -9.83 -3.47 8.32
CA ASP A 45 -8.51 -4.08 8.46
C ASP A 45 -7.69 -4.08 7.16
N ILE A 46 -8.35 -3.88 6.01
CA ILE A 46 -7.73 -3.80 4.68
C ILE A 46 -7.80 -2.34 4.23
N ASN A 47 -6.81 -1.52 4.61
CA ASN A 47 -6.73 -0.09 4.24
C ASN A 47 -5.36 0.52 4.56
N PHE A 48 -5.16 1.78 4.13
CA PHE A 48 -3.98 2.59 4.45
C PHE A 48 -4.17 3.62 5.58
N ARG A 49 -5.17 3.44 6.47
CA ARG A 49 -5.48 4.41 7.55
C ARG A 49 -4.34 4.56 8.57
N SER A 50 -3.50 3.54 8.73
CA SER A 50 -2.32 3.57 9.59
C SER A 50 -1.18 2.74 9.01
N VAL A 51 0.07 3.06 9.40
CA VAL A 51 1.27 2.36 8.91
C VAL A 51 1.21 0.84 9.15
N PRO A 52 0.78 0.32 10.33
CA PRO A 52 0.66 -1.13 10.51
C PRO A 52 -0.34 -1.79 9.56
N LYS A 53 -1.48 -1.16 9.28
CA LYS A 53 -2.47 -1.69 8.33
C LYS A 53 -1.93 -1.65 6.89
N ALA A 54 -1.21 -0.57 6.56
CA ALA A 54 -0.52 -0.45 5.28
C ALA A 54 0.50 -1.57 5.07
N LEU A 55 1.27 -1.94 6.10
CA LEU A 55 2.22 -3.06 6.04
C LEU A 55 1.53 -4.39 5.75
N ILE A 56 0.38 -4.66 6.39
CA ILE A 56 -0.41 -5.88 6.13
C ILE A 56 -0.88 -5.90 4.68
N LEU A 57 -1.38 -4.76 4.19
CA LEU A 57 -1.89 -4.67 2.82
C LEU A 57 -0.77 -4.80 1.78
N LEU A 58 0.38 -4.16 2.01
CA LEU A 58 1.57 -4.32 1.16
C LEU A 58 2.03 -5.78 1.12
N PHE A 59 2.00 -6.47 2.26
CA PHE A 59 2.40 -7.88 2.33
C PHE A 59 1.45 -8.77 1.52
N ARG A 60 0.15 -8.52 1.61
CA ARG A 60 -0.85 -9.20 0.77
C ARG A 60 -0.60 -8.92 -0.73
N MET A 61 -0.32 -7.68 -1.10
CA MET A 61 -0.04 -7.32 -2.50
C MET A 61 1.27 -7.93 -3.03
N SER A 62 2.28 -8.15 -2.19
CA SER A 62 3.52 -8.86 -2.59
C SER A 62 3.27 -10.31 -3.00
N LEU A 63 2.13 -10.90 -2.62
CA LEU A 63 1.68 -12.22 -3.07
C LEU A 63 0.85 -12.17 -4.35
N GLY A 64 0.65 -10.97 -4.93
CA GLY A 64 -0.12 -10.75 -6.15
C GLY A 64 -1.64 -10.75 -5.97
N GLU A 65 -2.14 -10.76 -4.73
CA GLU A 65 -3.58 -10.89 -4.47
C GLU A 65 -4.31 -9.54 -4.48
N GLY A 66 -5.26 -9.37 -5.41
CA GLY A 66 -6.27 -8.30 -5.37
C GLY A 66 -5.76 -6.86 -5.54
N TRP A 67 -4.46 -6.67 -5.76
CA TRP A 67 -3.83 -5.34 -5.78
C TRP A 67 -4.40 -4.41 -6.86
N ASN A 68 -4.81 -4.97 -8.02
CA ASN A 68 -5.38 -4.21 -9.13
C ASN A 68 -6.73 -3.57 -8.77
N GLN A 69 -7.58 -4.33 -8.08
CA GLN A 69 -8.93 -3.87 -7.71
C GLN A 69 -8.82 -2.78 -6.64
N ILE A 70 -8.01 -3.04 -5.60
CA ILE A 70 -7.71 -2.06 -4.56
C ILE A 70 -7.06 -0.79 -5.15
N MET A 71 -6.15 -0.94 -6.12
CA MET A 71 -5.54 0.21 -6.80
C MET A 71 -6.58 1.07 -7.50
N GLU A 72 -7.53 0.47 -8.23
CA GLU A 72 -8.56 1.22 -8.93
C GLU A 72 -9.58 1.81 -7.94
N ASP A 73 -9.89 1.18 -6.81
CA ASP A 73 -10.69 1.79 -5.74
C ASP A 73 -10.06 3.11 -5.27
N TYR A 74 -8.77 3.10 -4.91
CA TYR A 74 -8.04 4.33 -4.55
C TYR A 74 -7.86 5.34 -5.71
N ALA A 75 -8.03 4.92 -6.97
CA ALA A 75 -7.93 5.78 -8.15
C ALA A 75 -9.28 6.43 -8.52
N GLU A 76 -10.38 5.69 -8.34
CA GLU A 76 -11.72 6.00 -8.83
C GLU A 76 -12.64 6.60 -7.75
N ILE A 77 -12.27 6.53 -6.46
CA ILE A 77 -12.91 7.34 -5.39
C ILE A 77 -12.68 8.83 -5.70
N ARG A 78 -13.59 9.39 -6.49
CA ARG A 78 -13.63 10.77 -6.99
C ARG A 78 -15.06 11.32 -6.91
N PRO A 79 -15.27 12.64 -6.97
CA PRO A 79 -16.63 13.18 -6.97
C PRO A 79 -17.49 12.54 -8.08
N PRO A 80 -18.75 12.13 -7.80
CA PRO A 80 -19.56 12.43 -6.62
C PRO A 80 -19.46 11.42 -5.45
N LEU A 81 -18.53 10.45 -5.49
CA LEU A 81 -18.41 9.38 -4.48
C LEU A 81 -17.67 9.80 -3.21
N CYS A 82 -16.91 10.89 -3.27
CA CYS A 82 -16.16 11.50 -2.17
C CYS A 82 -16.42 13.02 -2.10
N VAL A 83 -15.98 13.63 -1.01
CA VAL A 83 -15.97 15.07 -0.76
C VAL A 83 -14.58 15.60 -1.09
N GLU A 84 -14.49 16.41 -2.15
CA GLU A 84 -13.24 17.05 -2.56
C GLU A 84 -13.14 18.45 -1.94
N GLU A 85 -12.12 18.65 -1.12
CA GLU A 85 -11.82 19.94 -0.48
C GLU A 85 -10.40 20.42 -0.83
N SER A 86 -10.18 21.73 -0.68
CA SER A 86 -8.88 22.35 -0.97
C SER A 86 -7.76 21.89 -0.04
N LYS A 87 -8.11 21.47 1.18
CA LYS A 87 -7.18 20.94 2.18
C LYS A 87 -7.28 19.43 2.19
N PHE A 88 -6.13 18.76 2.11
CA PHE A 88 -6.05 17.30 2.17
C PHE A 88 -6.77 16.71 3.38
N PHE A 89 -6.62 17.33 4.56
CA PHE A 89 -7.24 16.84 5.80
C PHE A 89 -8.76 16.93 5.84
N ASP A 90 -9.35 17.74 4.95
CA ASP A 90 -10.81 17.92 4.84
C ASP A 90 -11.38 17.15 3.62
N SER A 91 -10.53 16.45 2.85
CA SER A 91 -10.89 15.71 1.64
C SER A 91 -10.77 14.20 1.88
N ASP A 92 -11.75 13.44 1.40
CA ASP A 92 -11.74 11.97 1.45
C ASP A 92 -11.67 11.32 0.06
N CYS A 93 -11.21 12.08 -0.94
CA CYS A 93 -11.01 11.58 -2.29
C CYS A 93 -9.69 10.80 -2.46
N GLY A 94 -9.70 9.87 -3.40
CA GLY A 94 -8.52 9.17 -3.87
C GLY A 94 -7.72 9.98 -4.89
N SER A 95 -6.65 9.39 -5.42
CA SER A 95 -5.86 10.01 -6.47
C SER A 95 -5.37 9.03 -7.52
N LYS A 96 -6.00 9.06 -8.69
CA LYS A 96 -5.63 8.28 -9.88
C LYS A 96 -4.14 8.27 -10.21
N ALA A 97 -3.47 9.43 -10.13
CA ALA A 97 -2.05 9.52 -10.46
C ALA A 97 -1.20 8.83 -9.38
N TRP A 98 -1.43 9.15 -8.11
CA TRP A 98 -0.70 8.55 -7.00
C TRP A 98 -0.97 7.05 -6.86
N ALA A 99 -2.22 6.60 -7.06
CA ALA A 99 -2.63 5.21 -6.89
C ALA A 99 -1.89 4.34 -7.90
N ARG A 100 -1.99 4.67 -9.19
CA ARG A 100 -1.32 3.93 -10.24
C ARG A 100 0.20 3.96 -10.10
N PHE A 101 0.76 5.10 -9.72
CA PHE A 101 2.20 5.20 -9.50
C PHE A 101 2.68 4.32 -8.34
N LEU A 102 2.11 4.48 -7.14
CA LEU A 102 2.58 3.81 -5.93
C LEU A 102 2.31 2.30 -5.95
N PHE A 103 1.14 1.87 -6.43
CA PHE A 103 0.80 0.44 -6.49
C PHE A 103 1.64 -0.30 -7.54
N VAL A 104 1.81 0.28 -8.73
CA VAL A 104 2.64 -0.34 -9.77
C VAL A 104 4.11 -0.33 -9.35
N ALA A 105 4.60 0.77 -8.74
CA ALA A 105 5.95 0.81 -8.22
C ALA A 105 6.20 -0.27 -7.15
N TRP A 106 5.26 -0.48 -6.22
CA TRP A 106 5.36 -1.55 -5.23
C TRP A 106 5.41 -2.93 -5.87
N ASN A 107 4.52 -3.22 -6.83
CA ASN A 107 4.47 -4.52 -7.51
C ASN A 107 5.72 -4.82 -8.37
N ILE A 108 6.43 -3.79 -8.83
CA ILE A 108 7.69 -3.97 -9.58
C ILE A 108 8.89 -4.17 -8.63
N ILE A 109 8.89 -3.49 -7.49
CA ILE A 109 10.01 -3.52 -6.54
C ILE A 109 9.96 -4.75 -5.62
N SER A 110 8.76 -5.19 -5.25
CA SER A 110 8.55 -6.27 -4.28
C SER A 110 8.65 -7.67 -4.86
#